data_AF-A0A9J7LZQ6-F1
#
_entry.id   AF-A0A9J7LZQ6-F1
#
_cell.length_a   1.000
_cell.length_b   1.000
_cell.length_c   1.000
_cell.angle_alpha   90.00
_cell.angle_beta   90.00
_cell.angle_gamma   90.00
#
_symmetry.space_group_name_H-M   'P 1'
#
loop_
_entity.id
_entity.type
_entity.pdbx_description
1 polymer ?
#
loop_
_entity_poly.entity_id
_entity_poly.type
_entity_poly.pdbx_seq_one_letter_code
_entity_poly.pdbx_strand_id
1 'polypeptide(L)'
;MDSGNTLQRSISMTSEDGSGSERRNSEDREAYVEKMRKWYLEMWHSEAKKVKQQGDEMKMIEDSLIDYFTMVAKAGVSWGPLAIAMGLSSIDLAVIRRDCKTIDQQIPWVLMKWRHIMKKKGRSGNVDADSVIEALERNKAYGALKHLNENVLKELGKEWIDTRPTEIIESQAK
;
A
#
# COMPACT_ATOMS: atom_id res chain seq x y z
N MET A 1 -50.80 -63.06 59.35
CA MET A 1 -50.71 -64.12 58.33
C MET A 1 -50.47 -63.42 57.00
N ASP A 2 -49.39 -63.84 56.35
CA ASP A 2 -48.99 -63.61 54.95
C ASP A 2 -48.80 -62.18 54.43
N SER A 3 -47.90 -61.88 53.49
CA SER A 3 -46.66 -62.45 52.95
C SER A 3 -46.43 -61.65 51.66
N GLY A 4 -45.21 -61.16 51.41
CA GLY A 4 -44.75 -60.77 50.07
C GLY A 4 -45.07 -59.34 49.60
N ASN A 5 -44.05 -58.49 49.50
CA ASN A 5 -43.35 -58.35 48.22
C ASN A 5 -42.08 -57.50 48.38
N THR A 6 -40.94 -58.17 48.32
CA THR A 6 -39.66 -57.59 47.96
C THR A 6 -39.75 -57.07 46.53
N LEU A 7 -39.36 -55.83 46.26
CA LEU A 7 -38.70 -55.48 45.00
C LEU A 7 -38.00 -54.14 45.11
N GLN A 8 -36.68 -54.27 45.19
CA GLN A 8 -35.68 -53.28 44.84
C GLN A 8 -36.16 -52.38 43.69
N ARG A 9 -36.19 -51.07 43.91
CA ARG A 9 -35.97 -50.11 42.82
C ARG A 9 -34.69 -49.36 43.14
N SER A 10 -33.60 -50.01 42.72
CA SER A 10 -32.41 -49.41 42.16
C SER A 10 -32.38 -47.88 42.21
N ILE A 11 -31.57 -47.36 43.15
CA ILE A 11 -30.86 -46.11 42.93
C ILE A 11 -29.93 -46.40 41.75
N SER A 12 -30.40 -46.13 40.54
CA SER A 12 -29.52 -46.11 39.37
C SER A 12 -28.69 -44.84 39.49
N MET A 13 -27.52 -44.97 40.09
CA MET A 13 -26.41 -44.09 39.76
C MET A 13 -26.13 -44.27 38.28
N THR A 14 -26.68 -43.39 37.44
CA THR A 14 -26.07 -43.12 36.14
C THR A 14 -24.92 -42.15 36.39
N SER A 15 -23.85 -42.68 36.98
CA SER A 15 -22.51 -42.23 36.67
C SER A 15 -22.20 -42.68 35.24
N GLU A 16 -21.62 -41.78 34.45
CA GLU A 16 -21.27 -41.94 33.02
C GLU A 16 -22.50 -41.70 32.12
N ASP A 17 -22.71 -40.52 31.52
CA ASP A 17 -21.91 -39.98 30.41
C ASP A 17 -21.96 -38.43 30.35
N GLY A 18 -21.19 -37.75 31.20
CA GLY A 18 -20.89 -36.32 30.99
C GLY A 18 -19.85 -36.06 29.90
N SER A 19 -19.08 -37.08 29.51
CA SER A 19 -17.87 -36.89 28.69
C SER A 19 -18.14 -36.75 27.19
N GLY A 20 -19.26 -37.26 26.68
CA GLY A 20 -19.55 -37.28 25.24
C GLY A 20 -20.12 -35.98 24.67
N SER A 21 -20.92 -35.23 25.44
CA SER A 21 -21.50 -33.96 24.99
C SER A 21 -20.53 -32.79 25.15
N GLU A 22 -19.73 -32.78 26.22
CA GLU A 22 -18.65 -31.81 26.42
C GLU A 22 -17.51 -32.02 25.41
N ARG A 23 -17.12 -33.26 25.09
CA ARG A 23 -16.14 -33.53 24.02
C ARG A 23 -16.61 -33.09 22.65
N ARG A 24 -17.85 -33.38 22.24
CA ARG A 24 -18.38 -32.92 20.94
C ARG A 24 -18.47 -31.39 20.85
N ASN A 25 -18.94 -30.72 21.91
CA ASN A 25 -18.94 -29.25 21.97
C ASN A 25 -17.51 -28.67 22.00
N SER A 26 -16.55 -29.37 22.62
CA SER A 26 -15.14 -28.98 22.63
C SER A 26 -14.50 -29.13 21.26
N GLU A 27 -14.70 -30.26 20.59
CA GLU A 27 -14.20 -30.55 19.24
C GLU A 27 -14.80 -29.60 18.20
N ASP A 28 -16.09 -29.29 18.29
CA ASP A 28 -16.75 -28.30 17.42
C ASP A 28 -16.23 -26.88 17.66
N ARG A 29 -15.92 -26.53 18.92
CA ARG A 29 -15.33 -25.25 19.29
C ARG A 29 -13.88 -25.14 18.85
N GLU A 30 -13.09 -26.20 18.99
CA GLU A 30 -11.71 -26.28 18.50
C GLU A 30 -11.66 -26.19 16.98
N ALA A 31 -12.55 -26.90 16.27
CA ALA A 31 -12.68 -26.80 14.82
C ALA A 31 -13.09 -25.39 14.36
N TYR A 32 -13.99 -24.72 15.09
CA TYR A 32 -14.35 -23.33 14.83
C TYR A 32 -13.18 -22.37 15.06
N VAL A 33 -12.44 -22.52 16.15
CA VAL A 33 -11.26 -21.71 16.46
C VAL A 33 -10.17 -21.91 15.41
N GLU A 34 -9.91 -23.15 14.98
CA GLU A 34 -8.90 -23.43 13.94
C GLU A 34 -9.34 -22.91 12.57
N LYS A 35 -10.64 -22.98 12.24
CA LYS A 35 -11.21 -22.34 11.05
C LYS A 35 -11.01 -20.82 11.07
N MET A 36 -11.29 -20.18 12.20
CA MET A 36 -11.08 -18.73 12.37
C MET A 36 -9.60 -18.37 12.30
N ARG A 37 -8.73 -19.15 12.92
CA ARG A 37 -7.28 -18.97 12.86
C ARG A 37 -6.77 -19.04 11.42
N LYS A 38 -7.19 -20.05 10.67
CA LYS A 38 -6.85 -20.20 9.25
C LYS A 38 -7.34 -19.01 8.43
N TRP A 39 -8.58 -18.57 8.66
CA TRP A 39 -9.14 -17.38 8.02
C TRP A 39 -8.34 -16.10 8.33
N TYR A 40 -7.99 -15.88 9.60
CA TYR A 40 -7.16 -14.73 10.01
C TYR A 40 -5.76 -14.78 9.37
N LEU A 41 -5.13 -15.95 9.31
CA LEU A 41 -3.83 -16.12 8.64
C LEU A 41 -3.92 -15.84 7.15
N GLU A 42 -4.94 -16.36 6.46
CA GLU A 42 -5.19 -16.08 5.04
C GLU A 42 -5.42 -14.59 4.79
N MET A 43 -6.24 -13.94 5.62
CA MET A 43 -6.47 -12.50 5.57
C MET A 43 -5.15 -11.72 5.79
N TRP A 44 -4.36 -12.09 6.80
CA TRP A 44 -3.07 -11.45 7.09
C TRP A 44 -2.08 -11.62 5.94
N HIS A 45 -1.96 -12.82 5.36
CA HIS A 45 -1.11 -13.07 4.21
C HIS A 45 -1.55 -12.29 2.97
N SER A 46 -2.86 -12.20 2.73
CA SER A 46 -3.43 -11.37 1.67
C SER A 46 -3.05 -9.90 1.86
N GLU A 47 -3.17 -9.38 3.08
CA GLU A 47 -2.84 -7.99 3.38
C GLU A 47 -1.34 -7.71 3.26
N ALA A 48 -0.50 -8.62 3.76
CA ALA A 48 0.95 -8.54 3.59
C ALA A 48 1.36 -8.55 2.10
N LYS A 49 0.68 -9.35 1.27
CA LYS A 49 0.91 -9.39 -0.17
C LYS A 49 0.54 -8.06 -0.83
N LYS A 50 -0.59 -7.45 -0.47
CA LYS A 50 -0.97 -6.11 -0.97
C LYS A 50 0.04 -5.04 -0.57
N VAL A 51 0.46 -5.02 0.70
CA VAL A 51 1.47 -4.06 1.19
C VAL A 51 2.79 -4.22 0.44
N LYS A 52 3.22 -5.46 0.20
CA LYS A 52 4.42 -5.73 -0.59
C LYS A 52 4.27 -5.22 -2.02
N GLN A 53 3.15 -5.56 -2.69
CA GLN A 53 2.88 -5.12 -4.05
C GLN A 53 2.89 -3.59 -4.16
N GLN A 54 2.23 -2.88 -3.24
CA GLN A 54 2.26 -1.41 -3.18
C GLN A 54 3.67 -0.87 -2.94
N GLY A 55 4.48 -1.55 -2.12
CA GLY A 55 5.88 -1.21 -1.92
C GLY A 55 6.72 -1.35 -3.20
N ASP A 56 6.51 -2.42 -3.94
CA ASP A 56 7.20 -2.69 -5.21
C ASP A 56 6.76 -1.68 -6.29
N GLU A 57 5.46 -1.37 -6.40
CA GLU A 57 4.91 -0.34 -7.30
C GLU A 57 5.53 1.04 -7.01
N MET A 58 5.54 1.46 -5.75
CA MET A 58 6.11 2.74 -5.36
C MET A 58 7.60 2.81 -5.66
N LYS A 59 8.33 1.69 -5.48
CA LYS A 59 9.74 1.63 -5.81
C LYS A 59 9.98 1.83 -7.30
N MET A 60 9.21 1.18 -8.17
CA MET A 60 9.33 1.36 -9.62
C MET A 60 9.07 2.83 -10.04
N ILE A 61 8.09 3.48 -9.40
CA ILE A 61 7.82 4.91 -9.62
C ILE A 61 8.98 5.79 -9.14
N GLU A 62 9.52 5.53 -7.94
CA GLU A 62 10.66 6.27 -7.39
C GLU A 62 11.89 6.14 -8.30
N ASP A 63 12.21 4.91 -8.73
CA ASP A 63 13.34 4.64 -9.63
C ASP A 63 13.18 5.37 -10.97
N SER A 64 11.99 5.33 -11.58
CA SER A 64 11.72 6.08 -12.82
C SER A 64 11.82 7.61 -12.63
N LEU A 65 11.39 8.14 -11.48
CA LEU A 65 11.54 9.57 -11.20
C LEU A 65 13.01 9.96 -10.98
N ILE A 66 13.83 9.10 -10.36
CA ILE A 66 15.28 9.32 -10.25
C ILE A 66 15.89 9.48 -11.64
N ASP A 67 15.54 8.59 -12.56
CA ASP A 67 16.01 8.63 -13.95
C ASP A 67 15.58 9.93 -14.64
N TYR A 68 14.34 10.36 -14.44
CA TYR A 68 13.84 11.62 -14.99
C TYR A 68 14.60 12.84 -14.46
N PHE A 69 14.78 12.93 -13.14
CA PHE A 69 15.55 14.01 -12.52
C PHE A 69 17.00 14.04 -13.02
N THR A 70 17.61 12.87 -13.14
CA THR A 70 18.98 12.71 -13.63
C THR A 70 19.09 13.14 -15.10
N MET A 71 18.12 12.76 -15.94
CA MET A 71 18.06 13.16 -17.33
C MET A 71 17.93 14.68 -17.48
N VAL A 72 17.00 15.30 -16.74
CA VAL A 72 16.80 16.75 -16.74
C VAL A 72 18.07 17.48 -16.33
N ALA A 73 18.75 17.01 -15.29
CA ALA A 73 20.00 17.60 -14.83
C ALA A 73 21.14 17.45 -15.85
N LYS A 74 21.28 16.28 -16.49
CA LYS A 74 22.29 16.04 -17.52
C LYS A 74 22.06 16.87 -18.79
N ALA A 75 20.80 17.17 -19.10
CA ALA A 75 20.44 18.07 -20.20
C ALA A 75 20.78 19.56 -19.92
N GLY A 76 21.33 19.88 -18.74
CA GLY A 76 21.63 21.26 -18.34
C GLY A 76 20.40 22.07 -17.94
N VAL A 77 19.22 21.43 -17.84
CA VAL A 77 17.98 22.07 -17.42
C VAL A 77 17.89 22.03 -15.89
N SER A 78 17.38 23.11 -15.28
CA SER A 78 17.19 23.13 -13.84
C SER A 78 16.11 22.11 -13.44
N TRP A 79 16.46 21.19 -12.56
CA TRP A 79 15.53 20.23 -11.97
C TRP A 79 14.66 20.84 -10.84
N GLY A 80 15.03 22.03 -10.33
CA GLY A 80 14.33 22.69 -9.23
C GLY A 80 12.84 22.95 -9.52
N PRO A 81 12.48 23.54 -10.67
CA PRO A 81 11.09 23.71 -11.08
C PRO A 81 10.28 22.40 -11.10
N LEU A 82 10.89 21.29 -11.51
CA LEU A 82 10.25 19.98 -11.48
C LEU A 82 9.93 19.54 -10.04
N ALA A 83 10.88 19.69 -9.11
CA ALA A 83 10.64 19.35 -7.71
C ALA A 83 9.55 20.24 -7.06
N ILE A 84 9.48 21.52 -7.43
CA ILE A 84 8.39 22.42 -7.01
C ILE A 84 7.05 21.94 -7.59
N ALA A 85 7.02 21.59 -8.88
CA ALA A 85 5.84 21.05 -9.53
C ALA A 85 5.42 19.69 -8.92
N MET A 86 6.32 18.93 -8.32
CA MET A 86 5.96 17.73 -7.56
C MET A 86 5.40 18.04 -6.16
N GLY A 87 5.47 19.29 -5.72
CA GLY A 87 4.87 19.79 -4.48
C GLY A 87 5.85 20.14 -3.37
N LEU A 88 7.17 20.14 -3.62
CA LEU A 88 8.15 20.63 -2.65
C LEU A 88 8.10 22.16 -2.55
N SER A 89 8.38 22.69 -1.36
CA SER A 89 8.54 24.13 -1.18
C SER A 89 9.92 24.62 -1.63
N SER A 90 10.03 25.91 -1.96
CA SER A 90 11.32 26.56 -2.24
C SER A 90 12.29 26.47 -1.05
N ILE A 91 11.77 26.47 0.18
CA ILE A 91 12.56 26.32 1.41
C ILE A 91 13.14 24.90 1.49
N ASP A 92 12.35 23.87 1.20
CA ASP A 92 12.85 22.48 1.18
C ASP A 92 14.01 22.35 0.19
N LEU A 93 13.89 22.95 -0.99
CA LEU A 93 14.95 22.93 -2.00
C LEU A 93 16.21 23.69 -1.57
N ALA A 94 16.05 24.83 -0.88
CA ALA A 94 17.19 25.59 -0.36
C ALA A 94 17.96 24.78 0.69
N VAL A 95 17.25 24.09 1.59
CA VAL A 95 17.85 23.20 2.59
C VAL A 95 18.59 22.05 1.91
N ILE A 96 17.95 21.36 0.96
CA ILE A 96 18.57 20.24 0.23
C ILE A 96 19.84 20.69 -0.51
N ARG A 97 19.81 21.84 -1.20
CA ARG A 97 20.98 22.39 -1.91
C ARG A 97 22.11 22.84 -0.99
N ARG A 98 21.78 23.28 0.23
CA ARG A 98 22.76 23.63 1.25
C ARG A 98 23.45 22.38 1.80
N ASP A 99 22.68 21.34 2.07
CA ASP A 99 23.16 20.14 2.77
C ASP A 99 23.77 19.09 1.82
N CYS A 100 23.39 19.13 0.54
CA CYS A 100 23.88 18.21 -0.51
C CYS A 100 24.54 19.00 -1.64
N LYS A 101 25.79 18.66 -1.99
CA LYS A 101 26.60 19.44 -2.95
C LYS A 101 26.40 19.02 -4.40
N THR A 102 26.10 17.74 -4.64
CA THR A 102 25.93 17.20 -5.99
C THR A 102 24.47 16.88 -6.30
N ILE A 103 24.14 16.83 -7.59
CA ILE A 103 22.80 16.43 -8.04
C ILE A 103 22.43 15.03 -7.56
N ASP A 104 23.36 14.08 -7.64
CA ASP A 104 23.15 12.69 -7.24
C ASP A 104 22.88 12.57 -5.73
N GLN A 105 23.42 13.50 -4.93
CA GLN A 105 23.08 13.60 -3.51
C GLN A 105 21.71 14.24 -3.30
N GLN A 106 21.36 15.27 -4.08
CA GLN A 106 20.13 16.04 -3.91
C GLN A 106 18.87 15.26 -4.29
N ILE A 107 18.89 14.48 -5.38
CA ILE A 107 17.71 13.75 -5.91
C ILE A 107 17.09 12.80 -4.87
N PRO A 108 17.85 11.94 -4.16
CA PRO A 108 17.29 11.09 -3.10
C PRO A 108 16.54 11.88 -2.01
N TRP A 109 17.06 13.03 -1.59
CA TRP A 109 16.40 13.86 -0.57
C TRP A 109 15.11 14.51 -1.10
N VAL A 110 15.10 14.90 -2.38
CA VAL A 110 13.90 15.42 -3.05
C VAL A 110 12.79 14.39 -3.03
N LEU A 111 13.08 13.16 -3.46
CA LEU A 111 12.08 12.09 -3.51
C LEU A 111 11.65 11.63 -2.12
N MET A 112 12.57 11.57 -1.16
CA MET A 112 12.22 11.28 0.24
C MET A 112 11.25 12.33 0.79
N LYS A 113 11.50 13.62 0.52
CA LYS A 113 10.63 14.71 0.96
C LYS A 113 9.28 14.67 0.24
N TRP A 114 9.28 14.45 -1.07
CA TRP A 114 8.06 14.27 -1.86
C TRP A 114 7.20 13.13 -1.31
N ARG A 115 7.79 11.97 -1.05
CA ARG A 115 7.09 10.82 -0.46
C ARG A 115 6.47 11.16 0.90
N HIS A 116 7.18 11.91 1.74
CA HIS A 116 6.64 12.38 3.02
C HIS A 116 5.43 13.30 2.84
N ILE A 117 5.47 14.20 1.86
CA ILE A 117 4.33 15.09 1.52
C ILE A 117 3.14 14.26 1.06
N MET A 118 3.35 13.26 0.20
CA MET A 118 2.31 12.34 -0.29
C MET A 118 1.63 11.60 0.85
N LYS A 119 2.41 11.00 1.77
CA LYS A 119 1.87 10.32 2.95
C LYS A 119 1.05 11.23 3.87
N LYS A 120 1.47 12.49 4.04
CA LYS A 120 0.72 13.47 4.86
C LYS A 120 -0.59 13.91 4.21
N LYS A 121 -0.61 14.09 2.88
CA LYS A 121 -1.80 14.52 2.15
C LYS A 121 -2.82 13.40 1.92
N GLY A 122 -2.36 12.14 1.86
CA GLY A 122 -3.20 10.97 1.55
C GLY A 122 -4.11 10.45 2.66
N ARG A 123 -3.96 10.88 3.93
CA ARG A 123 -4.72 10.42 5.14
C ARG A 123 -4.79 8.90 5.40
N SER A 124 -4.38 8.03 4.47
CA SER A 124 -4.20 6.59 4.63
C SER A 124 -2.72 6.25 4.42
N GLY A 125 -2.22 5.25 5.13
CA GLY A 125 -0.78 4.94 5.23
C GLY A 125 -0.09 4.51 3.93
N ASN A 126 -0.82 4.34 2.83
CA ASN A 126 -0.32 3.74 1.61
C ASN A 126 -0.47 4.70 0.43
N VAL A 127 0.65 5.07 -0.19
CA VAL A 127 0.71 5.85 -1.43
C VAL A 127 0.82 4.83 -2.55
N ASP A 128 -0.20 4.75 -3.41
CA ASP A 128 -0.23 3.90 -4.60
C ASP A 128 -0.01 4.72 -5.88
N ALA A 129 0.08 4.05 -7.03
CA ALA A 129 0.30 4.68 -8.33
C ALA A 129 -0.81 5.68 -8.69
N ASP A 130 -2.07 5.40 -8.36
CA ASP A 130 -3.20 6.29 -8.65
C ASP A 130 -3.07 7.60 -7.85
N SER A 131 -2.70 7.49 -6.57
CA SER A 131 -2.42 8.64 -5.72
C SER A 131 -1.29 9.51 -6.28
N VAL A 132 -0.24 8.88 -6.83
CA VAL A 132 0.87 9.58 -7.49
C VAL A 132 0.38 10.35 -8.72
N ILE A 133 -0.40 9.69 -9.60
CA ILE A 133 -0.96 10.33 -10.79
C ILE A 133 -1.79 11.56 -10.39
N GLU A 134 -2.74 11.39 -9.48
CA GLU A 134 -3.61 12.48 -9.03
C GLU A 134 -2.83 13.65 -8.40
N ALA A 135 -1.77 13.35 -7.63
CA ALA A 135 -0.93 14.38 -7.03
C ALA A 135 -0.11 15.16 -8.07
N LEU A 136 0.49 14.47 -9.04
CA LEU A 136 1.25 15.11 -10.10
C LEU A 136 0.34 15.93 -11.03
N GLU A 137 -0.88 15.45 -11.31
CA GLU A 137 -1.87 16.18 -12.11
C GLU A 137 -2.32 17.46 -11.41
N ARG A 138 -2.69 17.36 -10.12
CA ARG A 138 -3.08 18.53 -9.31
C ARG A 138 -2.00 19.61 -9.29
N ASN A 139 -0.74 19.20 -9.26
CA ASN A 139 0.38 20.13 -9.24
C ASN A 139 0.90 20.49 -10.66
N LYS A 140 0.23 20.04 -11.71
CA LYS A 140 0.58 20.30 -13.12
C LYS A 140 1.99 19.82 -13.51
N ALA A 141 2.47 18.76 -12.87
CA ALA A 141 3.76 18.13 -13.16
C ALA A 141 3.69 17.21 -14.39
N TYR A 142 3.18 17.73 -15.52
CA TYR A 142 2.88 16.94 -16.72
C TYR A 142 4.11 16.29 -17.36
N GLY A 143 5.29 16.90 -17.23
CA GLY A 143 6.55 16.29 -17.68
C GLY A 143 6.87 14.99 -16.93
N ALA A 144 6.64 14.97 -15.61
CA ALA A 144 6.81 13.76 -14.79
C ALA A 144 5.75 12.70 -15.13
N LEU A 145 4.49 13.11 -15.31
CA LEU A 145 3.41 12.20 -15.71
C LEU A 145 3.68 11.54 -17.06
N LYS A 146 4.10 12.34 -18.05
CA LYS A 146 4.48 11.81 -19.37
C LYS A 146 5.63 10.80 -19.25
N HIS A 147 6.67 11.15 -18.51
CA HIS A 147 7.80 10.24 -18.29
C HIS A 147 7.37 8.94 -17.60
N LEU A 148 6.56 9.02 -16.54
CA LEU A 148 6.04 7.84 -15.85
C LEU A 148 5.15 6.99 -16.77
N ASN A 149 4.32 7.62 -17.61
CA ASN A 149 3.44 6.90 -18.54
C ASN A 149 4.23 6.15 -19.63
N GLU A 150 5.35 6.71 -20.07
CA GLU A 150 6.23 6.09 -21.08
C GLU A 150 7.05 4.93 -20.50
N ASN A 151 7.37 4.95 -19.20
CA ASN A 151 8.33 4.01 -18.61
C ASN A 151 7.75 3.01 -17.61
N VAL A 152 6.69 3.35 -16.86
CA VAL A 152 6.26 2.52 -15.71
C VAL A 152 4.75 2.34 -15.57
N LEU A 153 3.91 3.35 -15.84
CA LEU A 153 2.47 3.26 -15.53
C LEU A 153 1.77 2.14 -16.31
N LYS A 154 2.12 1.96 -17.59
CA LYS A 154 1.58 0.87 -18.41
C LYS A 154 1.91 -0.52 -17.85
N GLU A 155 3.12 -0.70 -17.34
CA GLU A 155 3.54 -1.96 -16.70
C GLU A 155 2.77 -2.22 -15.41
N LEU A 156 2.40 -1.16 -14.68
CA LEU A 156 1.55 -1.22 -13.51
C LEU A 156 0.05 -1.38 -13.83
N GLY A 157 -0.31 -1.53 -15.12
CA GLY A 157 -1.70 -1.59 -15.56
C GLY A 157 -2.48 -0.30 -15.31
N LYS A 158 -1.77 0.83 -15.21
CA LYS A 158 -2.34 2.17 -15.02
C LYS A 158 -2.38 2.91 -16.33
N GLU A 159 -3.44 3.67 -16.53
CA GLU A 159 -3.62 4.52 -17.69
C GLU A 159 -3.61 5.98 -17.26
N TRP A 160 -2.74 6.76 -17.88
CA TRP A 160 -2.77 8.22 -17.78
C TRP A 160 -3.02 8.81 -19.17
N ILE A 161 -4.06 9.64 -19.26
CA ILE A 161 -4.45 10.36 -20.47
C ILE A 161 -4.13 11.83 -20.25
N ASP A 162 -3.36 12.44 -21.15
CA ASP A 162 -3.07 13.86 -21.07
C ASP A 162 -4.36 14.67 -21.35
N THR A 163 -4.93 15.24 -20.30
CA THR A 163 -6.19 15.99 -20.34
C THR A 163 -6.01 17.46 -20.72
N ARG A 164 -4.78 17.90 -21.01
CA ARG A 164 -4.52 19.27 -21.44
C ARG A 164 -5.10 19.53 -22.83
N PRO A 165 -5.51 20.78 -23.14
CA PRO A 165 -5.91 21.16 -24.49
C PRO A 165 -4.85 20.76 -25.53
N THR A 166 -5.29 20.17 -26.65
CA THR A 166 -4.44 19.67 -27.73
C THR A 166 -3.45 20.72 -28.24
N GLU A 167 -3.88 21.98 -28.28
CA GLU A 167 -3.07 23.14 -28.68
C GLU A 167 -1.81 23.31 -27.81
N ILE A 168 -1.92 23.03 -26.50
CA ILE A 168 -0.79 23.09 -25.56
C ILE A 168 0.13 21.89 -25.78
N ILE A 169 -0.42 20.71 -26.06
CA ILE A 169 0.35 19.48 -26.31
C ILE A 169 1.19 19.61 -27.59
N GLU A 170 0.58 20.10 -28.66
CA GLU A 170 1.25 20.29 -29.96
C GLU A 170 2.34 21.38 -29.91
N SER A 171 2.13 22.43 -29.10
CA SER A 171 3.13 23.49 -28.91
C SER A 171 4.41 23.04 -28.20
N GLN A 172 4.36 21.93 -27.44
CA GLN A 172 5.49 21.35 -26.71
C GLN A 172 6.16 20.18 -27.44
N ALA A 173 5.64 19.78 -28.61
CA ALA A 173 6.18 18.71 -29.45
C ALA A 173 7.06 19.22 -30.61
N LYS A 174 7.19 20.55 -30.75
CA LYS A 174 8.08 21.23 -31.72
C LYS A 174 9.34 21.72 -31.01
#